data_AF-A0A7W6XKJ8-F1
#
_entry.id   AF-A0A7W6XKJ8-F1
#
_cell.length_a   1.000
_cell.length_b   1.000
_cell.length_c   1.000
_cell.angle_alpha   90.00
_cell.angle_beta   90.00
_cell.angle_gamma   90.00
#
_symmetry.space_group_name_H-M   'P 1'
#
loop_
_entity.id
_entity.type
_entity.pdbx_description
1 polymer ?
#
loop_
_entity_poly.entity_id
_entity_poly.type
_entity_poly.pdbx_seq_one_letter_code
_entity_poly.pdbx_strand_id
1 'polypeptide(L)'
;MTAALRKQLALKPARPETSFGPFKLLHALPWLILAAAMRVIAFGGGAVALPAIIIADISVLLAFFATAQQSIEAAGGQSSLGALTLGEQFKLSFSILWRIMLVMIAAALSARLAGFEASYHLLAGLDGMAFDQFTHPGRFWSAWIATIVLLMIVRAERDDGRVALFGAIGEFARRGLWLGAAVIALGVINVALAYGQEAVRSAIWNFWQTSSASQFSKNLIYFVFIFSFAMLRLWITLTILTLGLRQSYVRAD
;
A
#
# COMPACT_ATOMS: atom_id res chain seq x y z
N MET A 1 9.07 25.16 -31.66
CA MET A 1 7.91 24.44 -31.10
C MET A 1 7.11 25.42 -30.23
N THR A 2 5.94 25.85 -30.68
CA THR A 2 5.25 27.06 -30.19
C THR A 2 4.44 26.81 -28.91
N ALA A 3 4.33 27.85 -28.06
CA ALA A 3 3.58 27.80 -26.80
C ALA A 3 2.10 27.39 -26.95
N ALA A 4 1.50 27.66 -28.11
CA ALA A 4 0.16 27.21 -28.47
C ALA A 4 0.05 25.67 -28.60
N LEU A 5 1.09 25.03 -29.16
CA LEU A 5 1.17 23.57 -29.29
C LEU A 5 1.42 22.91 -27.92
N ARG A 6 2.13 23.59 -27.00
CA ARG A 6 2.28 23.18 -25.59
C ARG A 6 0.96 23.29 -24.80
N LYS A 7 0.10 24.25 -25.17
CA LYS A 7 -1.27 24.42 -24.62
C LYS A 7 -2.27 23.43 -25.22
N GLN A 8 -2.10 23.00 -26.47
CA GLN A 8 -2.91 21.94 -27.08
C GLN A 8 -2.47 20.53 -26.65
N LEU A 9 -1.17 20.33 -26.38
CA LEU A 9 -0.62 19.12 -25.75
C LEU A 9 -0.73 19.15 -24.23
N ALA A 10 -1.16 20.26 -23.63
CA ALA A 10 -1.71 20.26 -22.28
C ALA A 10 -3.07 19.54 -22.37
N LEU A 11 -2.97 18.21 -22.41
CA LEU A 11 -3.95 17.25 -21.94
C LEU A 11 -4.91 17.95 -20.99
N LYS A 12 -6.24 17.83 -21.26
CA LYS A 12 -7.33 18.19 -20.32
C LYS A 12 -6.76 18.23 -18.89
N PRO A 13 -6.84 19.37 -18.17
CA PRO A 13 -6.21 19.48 -16.86
C PRO A 13 -6.57 18.24 -16.07
N ALA A 14 -5.56 17.42 -15.74
CA ALA A 14 -5.76 16.24 -14.93
C ALA A 14 -6.56 16.71 -13.71
N ARG A 15 -7.72 16.08 -13.44
CA ARG A 15 -8.59 16.51 -12.34
C ARG A 15 -7.70 16.70 -11.09
N PRO A 16 -7.88 17.77 -10.30
CA PRO A 16 -6.95 18.11 -9.22
C PRO A 16 -6.64 16.92 -8.29
N GLU A 17 -7.65 16.07 -8.05
CA GLU A 17 -7.64 14.83 -7.25
C GLU A 17 -6.87 13.64 -7.86
N THR A 18 -6.47 13.76 -9.13
CA THR A 18 -5.68 12.74 -9.86
C THR A 18 -4.29 13.25 -10.23
N SER A 19 -3.99 14.47 -9.82
CA SER A 19 -2.67 15.05 -9.86
C SER A 19 -1.93 14.54 -8.63
N PHE A 20 -0.81 13.83 -8.84
CA PHE A 20 0.04 13.30 -7.77
C PHE A 20 1.41 13.97 -7.89
N GLY A 21 1.81 14.67 -6.84
CA GLY A 21 3.11 15.29 -6.66
C GLY A 21 4.14 14.30 -6.13
N PRO A 22 5.40 14.73 -5.94
CA PRO A 22 6.47 13.86 -5.45
C PRO A 22 6.09 13.27 -4.09
N PHE A 23 6.26 11.95 -3.95
CA PHE A 23 5.92 11.25 -2.70
C PHE A 23 6.84 11.68 -1.55
N LYS A 24 6.26 12.35 -0.55
CA LYS A 24 6.95 12.72 0.68
C LYS A 24 6.85 11.58 1.70
N LEU A 25 7.67 10.55 1.52
CA LEU A 25 7.72 9.36 2.40
C LEU A 25 8.04 9.68 3.87
N LEU A 26 8.54 10.89 4.17
CA LEU A 26 8.82 11.34 5.53
C LEU A 26 7.58 11.28 6.45
N HIS A 27 6.38 11.50 5.92
CA HIS A 27 5.14 11.41 6.72
C HIS A 27 4.68 9.97 6.95
N ALA A 28 5.12 9.03 6.11
CA ALA A 28 4.92 7.60 6.32
C ALA A 28 5.92 7.01 7.33
N LEU A 29 7.04 7.69 7.60
CA LEU A 29 8.11 7.19 8.48
C LEU A 29 7.60 6.73 9.86
N PRO A 30 6.84 7.54 10.63
CA PRO A 30 6.46 7.15 11.99
C PRO A 30 5.61 5.88 11.99
N TRP A 31 4.71 5.78 11.00
CA TRP A 31 3.82 4.65 10.82
C TRP A 31 4.57 3.40 10.35
N LEU A 32 5.50 3.53 9.40
CA LEU A 32 6.33 2.41 8.96
C LEU A 32 7.27 1.91 10.06
N ILE A 33 7.81 2.81 10.89
CA ILE A 33 8.63 2.44 12.06
C ILE A 33 7.77 1.65 13.06
N LEU A 34 6.58 2.15 13.38
CA LEU A 34 5.64 1.45 14.27
C LEU A 34 5.25 0.09 13.70
N ALA A 35 4.93 0.03 12.40
CA ALA A 35 4.61 -1.18 11.68
C ALA A 35 5.74 -2.22 11.75
N ALA A 36 6.98 -1.80 11.54
CA ALA A 36 8.15 -2.67 11.62
C ALA A 36 8.41 -3.13 13.06
N ALA A 37 8.31 -2.22 14.04
CA ALA A 37 8.50 -2.54 15.46
C ALA A 37 7.47 -3.57 15.97
N MET A 38 6.19 -3.40 15.62
CA MET A 38 5.15 -4.36 15.99
C MET A 38 5.36 -5.73 15.36
N ARG A 39 5.89 -5.80 14.12
CA ARG A 39 6.25 -7.09 13.48
C ARG A 39 7.41 -7.78 14.19
N VAL A 40 8.38 -7.03 14.71
CA VAL A 40 9.45 -7.59 15.56
C VAL A 40 8.87 -8.20 16.85
N ILE A 41 7.92 -7.50 17.49
CA ILE A 41 7.22 -8.01 18.67
C ILE A 41 6.40 -9.27 18.33
N ALA A 42 5.68 -9.26 17.20
CA ALA A 42 4.89 -10.40 16.75
C ALA A 42 5.75 -11.63 16.42
N PHE A 43 6.96 -11.43 15.90
CA PHE A 43 7.93 -12.50 15.62
C PHE A 43 8.40 -13.21 16.90
N GLY A 44 8.40 -12.51 18.04
CA GLY A 44 8.65 -13.10 19.35
C GLY A 44 7.59 -14.13 19.79
N GLY A 45 6.44 -14.18 19.11
CA GLY A 45 5.36 -15.12 19.39
C GLY A 45 4.54 -14.80 20.64
N GLY A 46 3.67 -15.74 21.01
CA GLY A 46 2.83 -15.64 22.21
C GLY A 46 1.56 -14.79 22.06
N ALA A 47 0.87 -14.55 23.18
CA ALA A 47 -0.44 -13.88 23.21
C ALA A 47 -0.42 -12.43 22.69
N VAL A 48 0.76 -11.78 22.72
CA VAL A 48 0.95 -10.41 22.23
C VAL A 48 1.13 -10.30 20.71
N ALA A 49 1.33 -11.42 20.01
CA ALA A 49 1.59 -11.40 18.57
C ALA A 49 0.37 -10.94 17.75
N LEU A 50 -0.82 -11.40 18.12
CA LEU A 50 -2.06 -11.03 17.42
C LEU A 50 -2.36 -9.52 17.52
N PRO A 51 -2.38 -8.88 18.71
CA PRO A 51 -2.60 -7.43 18.78
C PRO A 51 -1.47 -6.65 18.11
N ALA A 52 -0.23 -7.13 18.17
CA ALA A 52 0.89 -6.50 17.47
C ALA A 52 0.66 -6.49 15.95
N ILE A 53 0.25 -7.60 15.33
CA ILE A 53 -0.07 -7.67 13.89
C ILE A 53 -1.17 -6.67 13.52
N ILE A 54 -2.24 -6.59 14.31
CA ILE A 54 -3.34 -5.64 14.07
C ILE A 54 -2.83 -4.19 14.06
N ILE A 55 -2.02 -3.81 15.05
CA ILE A 55 -1.42 -2.47 15.12
C ILE A 55 -0.50 -2.24 13.92
N ALA A 56 0.24 -3.28 13.53
CA ALA A 56 1.16 -3.23 12.40
C ALA A 56 0.44 -2.98 11.07
N ASP A 57 -0.73 -3.58 10.87
CA ASP A 57 -1.56 -3.40 9.68
C ASP A 57 -2.24 -2.02 9.65
N ILE A 58 -2.77 -1.57 10.78
CA ILE A 58 -3.29 -0.20 10.92
C ILE A 58 -2.20 0.81 10.56
N SER A 59 -0.98 0.58 11.03
CA SER A 59 0.15 1.45 10.75
C SER A 59 0.54 1.46 9.27
N VAL A 60 0.51 0.31 8.58
CA VAL A 60 0.73 0.26 7.11
C VAL A 60 -0.32 1.07 6.37
N LEU A 61 -1.60 0.95 6.76
CA LEU A 61 -2.67 1.72 6.13
C LEU A 61 -2.49 3.22 6.35
N LEU A 62 -2.15 3.64 7.56
CA LEU A 62 -1.89 5.05 7.89
C LEU A 62 -0.68 5.59 7.10
N ALA A 63 0.39 4.79 6.96
CA ALA A 63 1.54 5.15 6.12
C ALA A 63 1.12 5.36 4.65
N PHE A 64 0.31 4.45 4.12
CA PHE A 64 -0.19 4.54 2.76
C PHE A 64 -1.07 5.77 2.56
N PHE A 65 -2.02 6.00 3.48
CA PHE A 65 -2.94 7.13 3.45
C PHE A 65 -2.20 8.46 3.54
N ALA A 66 -1.30 8.62 4.51
CA ALA A 66 -0.52 9.84 4.69
C ALA A 66 0.33 10.17 3.45
N THR A 67 0.89 9.15 2.79
CA THR A 67 1.69 9.35 1.58
C THR A 67 0.83 9.67 0.36
N ALA A 68 -0.33 9.03 0.22
CA ALA A 68 -1.28 9.29 -0.86
C ALA A 68 -1.83 10.73 -0.77
N GLN A 69 -2.30 11.15 0.41
CA GLN A 69 -2.83 12.49 0.65
C GLN A 69 -1.79 13.58 0.36
N GLN A 70 -0.57 13.44 0.92
CA GLN A 70 0.51 14.41 0.69
C GLN A 70 0.88 14.52 -0.80
N SER A 71 0.80 13.42 -1.54
CA SER A 71 1.05 13.44 -2.97
C SER A 71 -0.04 14.24 -3.71
N ILE A 72 -1.31 14.09 -3.34
CA ILE A 72 -2.42 14.85 -3.93
C ILE A 72 -2.29 16.35 -3.61
N GLU A 73 -2.01 16.69 -2.35
CA GLU A 73 -1.80 18.07 -1.91
C GLU A 73 -0.59 18.73 -2.61
N ALA A 74 0.53 18.00 -2.75
CA ALA A 74 1.73 18.49 -3.41
C ALA A 74 1.55 18.74 -4.92
N ALA A 75 0.50 18.18 -5.52
CA ALA A 75 0.18 18.33 -6.94
C ALA A 75 -0.73 19.53 -7.23
N GLY A 76 -1.04 20.34 -6.22
CA GLY A 76 -2.00 21.45 -6.30
C GLY A 76 -3.46 21.00 -6.26
N GLY A 77 -3.72 19.73 -5.89
CA GLY A 77 -5.07 19.26 -5.58
C GLY A 77 -5.58 19.92 -4.31
N GLN A 78 -6.78 20.50 -4.33
CA GLN A 78 -7.49 20.85 -3.10
C GLN A 78 -7.94 19.54 -2.44
N SER A 79 -7.13 19.04 -1.50
CA SER A 79 -7.55 17.96 -0.63
C SER A 79 -8.50 18.52 0.43
N SER A 80 -9.78 18.14 0.35
CA SER A 80 -10.73 18.31 1.47
C SER A 80 -10.19 17.66 2.76
N LEU A 81 -9.32 16.65 2.64
CA LEU A 81 -8.69 15.94 3.75
C LEU A 81 -7.57 16.73 4.44
N GLY A 82 -6.97 17.73 3.78
CA GLY A 82 -5.98 18.63 4.39
C GLY A 82 -6.61 19.60 5.40
N ALA A 83 -7.92 19.85 5.27
CA ALA A 83 -8.71 20.61 6.24
C ALA A 83 -9.30 19.72 7.36
N LEU A 84 -9.23 18.39 7.22
CA LEU A 84 -9.71 17.46 8.23
C LEU A 84 -8.75 17.41 9.42
N THR A 85 -9.32 17.38 10.61
CA THR A 85 -8.60 17.12 11.85
C THR A 85 -7.98 15.71 11.81
N LEU A 86 -6.88 15.50 12.56
CA LEU A 86 -6.26 14.18 12.69
C LEU A 86 -7.29 13.08 13.05
N GLY A 87 -8.27 13.41 13.91
CA GLY A 87 -9.34 12.49 14.28
C GLY A 87 -10.24 12.04 13.12
N GLU A 88 -10.51 12.93 12.17
CA GLU A 88 -11.30 12.61 10.98
C GLU A 88 -10.51 11.79 9.96
N GLN A 89 -9.21 12.06 9.80
CA GLN A 89 -8.32 11.22 9.00
C GLN A 89 -8.22 9.80 9.58
N PHE A 90 -8.14 9.68 10.91
CA PHE A 90 -8.20 8.39 11.62
C PHE A 90 -9.53 7.68 11.40
N LYS A 91 -10.65 8.38 11.53
CA LYS A 91 -11.99 7.82 11.32
C LYS A 91 -12.18 7.33 9.88
N LEU A 92 -11.69 8.08 8.90
CA LEU A 92 -11.74 7.70 7.50
C LEU A 92 -10.87 6.46 7.24
N SER A 93 -9.63 6.47 7.74
CA SER A 93 -8.70 5.34 7.64
C SER A 93 -9.29 4.08 8.27
N PHE A 94 -9.92 4.20 9.44
CA PHE A 94 -10.56 3.08 10.12
C PHE A 94 -11.80 2.57 9.36
N SER A 95 -12.57 3.47 8.74
CA SER A 95 -13.71 3.09 7.89
C SER A 95 -13.27 2.32 6.65
N ILE A 96 -12.16 2.72 6.01
CA ILE A 96 -11.55 1.99 4.91
C ILE A 96 -11.04 0.63 5.40
N LEU A 97 -10.32 0.61 6.53
CA LEU A 97 -9.75 -0.60 7.12
C LEU A 97 -10.82 -1.66 7.36
N TRP A 98 -11.92 -1.30 8.02
CA TRP A 98 -12.97 -2.27 8.35
C TRP A 98 -13.58 -2.90 7.10
N ARG A 99 -13.79 -2.11 6.03
CA ARG A 99 -14.32 -2.61 4.75
C ARG A 99 -13.35 -3.53 4.04
N ILE A 100 -12.06 -3.19 4.03
CA ILE A 100 -11.02 -4.04 3.43
C ILE A 100 -10.81 -5.31 4.24
N MET A 101 -10.87 -5.24 5.57
CA MET A 101 -10.85 -6.40 6.45
C MET A 101 -12.00 -7.37 6.13
N LEU A 102 -13.22 -6.86 5.93
CA LEU A 102 -14.36 -7.69 5.50
C LEU A 102 -14.11 -8.36 4.14
N VAL A 103 -13.53 -7.64 3.18
CA VAL A 103 -13.15 -8.21 1.87
C VAL A 103 -12.11 -9.31 2.03
N MET A 104 -11.08 -9.10 2.84
CA MET A 104 -10.03 -10.10 3.09
C MET A 104 -10.59 -11.34 3.80
N ILE A 105 -11.46 -11.17 4.80
CA ILE A 105 -12.13 -12.28 5.48
C ILE A 105 -13.02 -13.05 4.51
N ALA A 106 -13.85 -12.36 3.73
CA ALA A 106 -14.72 -12.99 2.74
C ALA A 106 -13.92 -13.77 1.69
N ALA A 107 -12.81 -13.20 1.20
CA ALA A 107 -11.92 -13.87 0.24
C ALA A 107 -11.24 -15.10 0.86
N ALA A 108 -10.74 -15.00 2.08
CA ALA A 108 -10.13 -16.12 2.80
C ALA A 108 -11.12 -17.26 3.05
N LEU A 109 -12.34 -16.94 3.50
CA LEU A 109 -13.40 -17.94 3.70
C LEU A 109 -13.82 -18.61 2.38
N SER A 110 -14.02 -17.82 1.32
CA SER A 110 -14.39 -18.35 0.01
C SER A 110 -13.31 -19.25 -0.58
N ALA A 111 -12.03 -18.86 -0.45
CA ALA A 111 -10.90 -19.66 -0.89
C ALA A 111 -10.80 -20.97 -0.09
N ARG A 112 -11.05 -20.92 1.22
CA ARG A 112 -11.10 -22.12 2.07
C ARG A 112 -12.21 -23.08 1.65
N LEU A 113 -13.41 -22.56 1.35
CA LEU A 113 -14.53 -23.36 0.85
C LEU A 113 -14.26 -23.96 -0.53
N ALA A 114 -13.46 -23.29 -1.36
CA ALA A 114 -13.00 -23.79 -2.65
C ALA A 114 -11.81 -24.77 -2.56
N GLY A 115 -11.34 -25.12 -1.36
CA GLY A 115 -10.26 -26.08 -1.14
C GLY A 115 -8.85 -25.49 -1.20
N PHE A 116 -8.68 -24.17 -1.16
CA PHE A 116 -7.37 -23.54 -1.15
C PHE A 116 -6.78 -23.54 0.27
N GLU A 117 -5.81 -24.44 0.51
CA GLU A 117 -5.20 -24.65 1.83
C GLU A 117 -4.48 -23.40 2.38
N ALA A 118 -3.92 -22.59 1.48
CA ALA A 118 -3.16 -21.38 1.83
C ALA A 118 -4.05 -20.12 1.98
N SER A 119 -5.37 -20.30 2.17
CA SER A 119 -6.38 -19.24 2.23
C SER A 119 -6.15 -18.20 3.32
N TYR A 120 -5.49 -18.56 4.42
CA TYR A 120 -5.14 -17.62 5.50
C TYR A 120 -4.16 -16.54 5.05
N HIS A 121 -3.33 -16.78 4.03
CA HIS A 121 -2.43 -15.76 3.48
C HIS A 121 -3.18 -14.59 2.83
N LEU A 122 -4.45 -14.78 2.43
CA LEU A 122 -5.27 -13.70 1.88
C LEU A 122 -5.61 -12.62 2.92
N LEU A 123 -5.51 -12.95 4.21
CA LEU A 123 -5.68 -11.97 5.29
C LEU A 123 -4.53 -10.97 5.36
N ALA A 124 -3.36 -11.30 4.81
CA ALA A 124 -2.20 -10.42 4.79
C ALA A 124 -2.23 -9.42 3.59
N GLY A 125 -3.35 -9.31 2.87
CA GLY A 125 -3.48 -8.47 1.68
C GLY A 125 -3.03 -7.02 1.90
N LEU A 126 -3.44 -6.41 3.01
CA LEU A 126 -3.07 -5.06 3.41
C LEU A 126 -1.58 -4.96 3.80
N ASP A 127 -1.08 -5.96 4.52
CA ASP A 127 0.33 -6.02 4.92
C ASP A 127 1.27 -5.99 3.69
N GLY A 128 0.87 -6.69 2.63
CA GLY A 128 1.61 -6.75 1.37
C GLY A 128 1.76 -5.42 0.61
N MET A 129 1.15 -4.33 1.09
CA MET A 129 1.37 -2.97 0.58
C MET A 129 2.75 -2.42 0.96
N ALA A 130 3.31 -2.89 2.08
CA ALA A 130 4.63 -2.49 2.56
C ALA A 130 5.52 -3.70 2.83
N PHE A 131 5.01 -4.82 3.33
CA PHE A 131 5.81 -5.99 3.66
C PHE A 131 5.67 -7.10 2.61
N ASP A 132 6.56 -8.09 2.66
CA ASP A 132 6.56 -9.15 1.64
C ASP A 132 5.45 -10.16 1.90
N GLN A 133 4.80 -10.58 0.82
CA GLN A 133 3.80 -11.65 0.85
C GLN A 133 4.47 -13.02 0.70
N PHE A 134 3.93 -13.99 1.43
CA PHE A 134 4.45 -15.35 1.51
C PHE A 134 4.28 -16.15 0.22
N THR A 135 3.32 -15.78 -0.64
CA THR A 135 2.99 -16.54 -1.85
C THR A 135 2.94 -15.63 -3.08
N HIS A 136 3.24 -16.18 -4.26
CA HIS A 136 3.10 -15.43 -5.51
C HIS A 136 1.67 -14.92 -5.73
N PRO A 137 0.60 -15.74 -5.58
CA PRO A 137 -0.77 -15.23 -5.66
C PRO A 137 -1.07 -14.13 -4.63
N GLY A 138 -0.53 -14.25 -3.42
CA GLY A 138 -0.64 -13.23 -2.36
C GLY A 138 -0.08 -11.87 -2.78
N ARG A 139 1.01 -11.85 -3.55
CA ARG A 139 1.62 -10.58 -4.06
C ARG A 139 0.71 -9.85 -5.04
N PHE A 140 0.00 -10.58 -5.90
CA PHE A 140 -1.01 -10.00 -6.79
C PHE A 140 -2.27 -9.58 -6.02
N TRP A 141 -2.67 -10.38 -5.03
CA TRP A 141 -3.77 -10.05 -4.12
C TRP A 141 -3.51 -8.73 -3.38
N SER A 142 -2.32 -8.54 -2.81
CA SER A 142 -1.93 -7.30 -2.16
C SER A 142 -1.89 -6.11 -3.11
N ALA A 143 -1.43 -6.30 -4.35
CA ALA A 143 -1.49 -5.26 -5.38
C ALA A 143 -2.94 -4.84 -5.69
N TRP A 144 -3.86 -5.80 -5.74
CA TRP A 144 -5.28 -5.53 -5.92
C TRP A 144 -5.89 -4.81 -4.72
N ILE A 145 -5.63 -5.27 -3.49
CA ILE A 145 -6.07 -4.60 -2.25
C ILE A 145 -5.56 -3.16 -2.19
N ALA A 146 -4.28 -2.93 -2.50
CA ALA A 146 -3.69 -1.59 -2.56
C ALA A 146 -4.42 -0.68 -3.55
N THR A 147 -4.84 -1.22 -4.69
CA THR A 147 -5.59 -0.49 -5.72
C THR A 147 -6.98 -0.11 -5.22
N ILE A 148 -7.71 -1.04 -4.60
CA ILE A 148 -9.03 -0.75 -4.04
C ILE A 148 -8.93 0.28 -2.91
N VAL A 149 -7.92 0.17 -2.04
CA VAL A 149 -7.64 1.17 -1.00
C VAL A 149 -7.40 2.54 -1.63
N LEU A 150 -6.54 2.64 -2.65
CA LEU A 150 -6.27 3.92 -3.33
C LEU A 150 -7.55 4.51 -3.94
N LEU A 151 -8.36 3.71 -4.61
CA LEU A 151 -9.64 4.18 -5.19
C LEU A 151 -10.63 4.64 -4.12
N MET A 152 -10.68 3.95 -2.98
CA MET A 152 -11.51 4.37 -1.85
C MET A 152 -11.05 5.71 -1.27
N ILE A 153 -9.73 5.97 -1.21
CA ILE A 153 -9.18 7.26 -0.78
C ILE A 153 -9.55 8.36 -1.77
N VAL A 154 -9.24 8.18 -3.05
CA VAL A 154 -9.53 9.17 -4.11
C VAL A 154 -11.02 9.48 -4.20
N ARG A 155 -11.87 8.49 -3.96
CA ARG A 155 -13.32 8.69 -3.95
C ARG A 155 -13.82 9.33 -2.66
N ALA A 156 -13.24 9.00 -1.51
CA ALA A 156 -13.56 9.68 -0.26
C ALA A 156 -13.20 11.17 -0.33
N GLU A 157 -12.17 11.56 -1.09
CA GLU A 157 -11.87 12.96 -1.37
C GLU A 157 -12.97 13.65 -2.18
N ARG A 158 -13.60 12.95 -3.13
CA ARG A 158 -14.70 13.47 -3.95
C ARG A 158 -16.03 13.58 -3.22
N ASP A 159 -16.33 12.57 -2.41
CA ASP A 159 -17.65 12.35 -1.83
C ASP A 159 -17.75 12.86 -0.38
N ASP A 160 -17.02 13.94 -0.03
CA ASP A 160 -16.97 14.55 1.32
C ASP A 160 -16.68 13.54 2.46
N GLY A 161 -15.68 12.67 2.27
CA GLY A 161 -15.28 11.67 3.25
C GLY A 161 -16.13 10.40 3.27
N ARG A 162 -17.09 10.24 2.36
CA ARG A 162 -17.89 9.01 2.26
C ARG A 162 -17.10 7.88 1.60
N VAL A 163 -16.82 6.84 2.39
CA VAL A 163 -16.18 5.63 1.88
C VAL A 163 -17.18 4.75 1.12
N ALA A 164 -16.92 4.50 -0.16
CA ALA A 164 -17.77 3.67 -1.02
C ALA A 164 -17.00 2.49 -1.64
N LEU A 165 -16.94 1.36 -0.92
CA LEU A 165 -16.25 0.14 -1.40
C LEU A 165 -16.79 -0.36 -2.75
N PHE A 166 -18.10 -0.57 -2.88
CA PHE A 166 -18.70 -0.99 -4.16
C PHE A 166 -18.49 0.04 -5.26
N GLY A 167 -18.43 1.31 -4.87
CA GLY A 167 -18.07 2.40 -5.75
C GLY A 167 -16.65 2.27 -6.30
N ALA A 168 -15.68 1.95 -5.44
CA ALA A 168 -14.29 1.71 -5.82
C ALA A 168 -14.15 0.45 -6.69
N ILE A 169 -14.86 -0.63 -6.37
CA ILE A 169 -14.88 -1.86 -7.19
C ILE A 169 -15.49 -1.57 -8.57
N GLY A 170 -16.60 -0.82 -8.63
CA GLY A 170 -17.22 -0.42 -9.90
C GLY A 170 -16.31 0.48 -10.74
N GLU A 171 -15.55 1.37 -10.10
CA GLU A 171 -14.55 2.19 -10.78
C GLU A 171 -13.37 1.36 -11.29
N PHE A 172 -12.89 0.40 -10.50
CA PHE A 172 -11.89 -0.57 -10.94
C PHE A 172 -12.37 -1.34 -12.18
N ALA A 173 -13.60 -1.85 -12.16
CA ALA A 173 -14.17 -2.58 -13.29
C ALA A 173 -14.31 -1.70 -14.54
N ARG A 174 -14.80 -0.47 -14.37
CA ARG A 174 -14.96 0.49 -15.49
C ARG A 174 -13.63 0.90 -16.11
N ARG A 175 -12.55 0.94 -15.31
CA ARG A 175 -11.19 1.34 -15.73
C ARG A 175 -10.24 0.14 -15.82
N GLY A 176 -10.79 -1.08 -15.93
CA GLY A 176 -10.10 -2.34 -15.64
C GLY A 176 -8.88 -2.63 -16.49
N LEU A 177 -8.78 -2.08 -17.71
CA LEU A 177 -7.61 -2.28 -18.56
C LEU A 177 -6.34 -1.63 -17.97
N TRP A 178 -6.41 -0.36 -17.56
CA TRP A 178 -5.25 0.37 -17.05
C TRP A 178 -4.97 0.08 -15.58
N LEU A 179 -6.01 0.01 -14.76
CA LEU A 179 -5.84 -0.36 -13.35
C LEU A 179 -5.48 -1.84 -13.21
N GLY A 180 -6.03 -2.71 -14.05
CA GLY A 180 -5.61 -4.12 -14.12
C GLY A 180 -4.16 -4.27 -14.57
N ALA A 181 -3.73 -3.54 -15.61
CA ALA A 181 -2.33 -3.53 -16.02
C ALA A 181 -1.40 -3.04 -14.88
N ALA A 182 -1.80 -2.01 -14.13
CA ALA A 182 -1.05 -1.53 -12.96
C ALA A 182 -0.97 -2.59 -11.86
N VAL A 183 -2.08 -3.29 -11.56
CA VAL A 183 -2.10 -4.41 -10.59
C VAL A 183 -1.16 -5.54 -11.03
N ILE A 184 -1.19 -5.92 -12.31
CA ILE A 184 -0.33 -6.97 -12.85
C ILE A 184 1.14 -6.53 -12.77
N ALA A 185 1.46 -5.32 -13.22
CA ALA A 185 2.82 -4.78 -13.16
C ALA A 185 3.34 -4.73 -11.72
N LEU A 186 2.52 -4.25 -10.78
CA LEU A 186 2.85 -4.22 -9.36
C LEU A 186 3.06 -5.62 -8.79
N GLY A 187 2.21 -6.59 -9.15
CA GLY A 187 2.37 -7.98 -8.74
C GLY A 187 3.69 -8.59 -9.23
N VAL A 188 4.05 -8.38 -10.49
CA VAL A 188 5.33 -8.83 -11.07
C VAL A 188 6.53 -8.19 -10.36
N ILE A 189 6.47 -6.88 -10.10
CA ILE A 189 7.54 -6.18 -9.38
C ILE A 189 7.65 -6.67 -7.93
N ASN A 190 6.53 -6.92 -7.26
CA ASN A 190 6.53 -7.52 -5.92
C ASN A 190 7.16 -8.92 -5.93
N VAL A 191 6.94 -9.71 -6.98
CA VAL A 191 7.62 -11.00 -7.15
C VAL A 191 9.13 -10.81 -7.31
N ALA A 192 9.58 -9.89 -8.16
CA ALA A 192 11.00 -9.61 -8.36
C ALA A 192 11.68 -9.09 -7.08
N LEU A 193 11.03 -8.15 -6.38
CA LEU A 193 11.51 -7.62 -5.10
C LEU A 193 11.65 -8.70 -4.05
N ALA A 194 10.75 -9.69 -4.01
CA ALA A 194 10.86 -10.76 -3.05
C ALA A 194 12.08 -11.66 -3.28
N TYR A 195 12.46 -11.93 -4.54
CA TYR A 195 13.72 -12.63 -4.82
C TYR A 195 14.93 -11.82 -4.35
N GLY A 196 14.94 -10.50 -4.60
CA GLY A 196 15.98 -9.61 -4.08
C GLY A 196 16.00 -9.56 -2.55
N GLN A 197 14.83 -9.51 -1.91
CA GLN A 197 14.68 -9.50 -0.47
C GLN A 197 15.17 -10.82 0.15
N GLU A 198 14.90 -11.96 -0.48
CA GLU A 198 15.36 -13.27 -0.01
C GLU A 198 16.88 -13.42 -0.11
N ALA A 199 17.49 -12.91 -1.19
CA ALA A 199 18.94 -12.88 -1.32
C ALA A 199 19.60 -12.08 -0.19
N VAL A 200 19.07 -10.88 0.11
CA VAL A 200 19.57 -10.04 1.22
C VAL A 200 19.28 -10.69 2.57
N ARG A 201 18.09 -11.29 2.76
CA ARG A 201 17.73 -12.02 3.99
C ARG A 201 18.71 -13.16 4.25
N SER A 202 19.08 -13.93 3.22
CA SER A 202 20.06 -15.01 3.34
C SER A 202 21.44 -14.50 3.73
N ALA A 203 21.87 -13.36 3.18
CA ALA A 203 23.13 -12.71 3.56
C ALA A 203 23.10 -12.24 5.02
N ILE A 204 21.99 -11.63 5.47
CA ILE A 204 21.80 -11.21 6.87
C ILE A 204 21.78 -12.42 7.80
N TRP A 205 21.13 -13.50 7.41
CA TRP A 205 21.11 -14.74 8.19
C TRP A 205 22.51 -15.34 8.34
N ASN A 206 23.30 -15.37 7.27
CA ASN A 206 24.71 -15.80 7.33
C ASN A 206 25.53 -14.91 8.27
N PHE A 207 25.40 -13.59 8.15
CA PHE A 207 26.02 -12.65 9.08
C PHE A 207 25.59 -12.91 10.52
N TRP A 208 24.30 -13.19 10.74
CA TRP A 208 23.76 -13.44 12.07
C TRP A 208 24.40 -14.67 12.73
N GLN A 209 24.60 -15.75 11.97
CA GLN A 209 25.20 -16.99 12.46
C GLN A 209 26.71 -16.88 12.69
N THR A 210 27.43 -16.15 11.84
CA THR A 210 28.90 -16.10 11.84
C THR A 210 29.48 -14.94 12.65
N SER A 211 28.70 -13.88 12.89
CA SER A 211 29.17 -12.68 13.57
C SER A 211 29.14 -12.80 15.09
N SER A 212 30.22 -12.36 15.73
CA SER A 212 30.33 -12.15 17.19
C SER A 212 29.68 -10.84 17.67
N ALA A 213 29.01 -10.10 16.78
CA ALA A 213 28.32 -8.86 17.13
C ALA A 213 27.23 -9.09 18.19
N SER A 214 26.99 -8.05 18.99
CA SER A 214 25.94 -8.07 20.02
C SER A 214 24.54 -8.34 19.42
N GLN A 215 23.65 -8.91 20.23
CA GLN A 215 22.25 -9.15 19.84
C GLN A 215 21.54 -7.85 19.41
N PHE A 216 21.88 -6.73 20.06
CA PHE A 216 21.37 -5.42 19.69
C PHE A 216 21.77 -5.01 18.26
N SER A 217 23.05 -5.15 17.90
CA SER A 217 23.54 -4.83 16.56
C SER A 217 22.89 -5.70 15.48
N LYS A 218 22.72 -7.00 15.77
CA LYS A 218 22.04 -7.95 14.88
C LYS A 218 20.57 -7.55 14.65
N ASN A 219 19.85 -7.25 15.73
CA ASN A 219 18.47 -6.77 15.67
C ASN A 219 18.34 -5.44 14.90
N LEU A 220 19.28 -4.51 15.09
CA LEU A 220 19.30 -3.22 14.39
C LEU A 220 19.48 -3.39 12.88
N ILE A 221 20.43 -4.24 12.45
CA ILE A 221 20.64 -4.53 11.03
C ILE A 221 19.39 -5.15 10.40
N TYR A 222 18.77 -6.11 11.10
CA TYR A 222 17.53 -6.75 10.64
C TYR A 222 16.37 -5.75 10.56
N PHE A 223 16.25 -4.86 11.53
CA PHE A 223 15.25 -3.78 11.53
C PHE A 223 15.46 -2.83 10.33
N VAL A 224 16.68 -2.35 10.11
CA VAL A 224 17.03 -1.47 8.98
C VAL A 224 16.69 -2.14 7.66
N PHE A 225 17.04 -3.43 7.50
CA PHE A 225 16.69 -4.21 6.31
C PHE A 225 15.18 -4.29 6.07
N ILE A 226 14.40 -4.71 7.06
CA ILE A 226 12.93 -4.78 6.95
C ILE A 226 12.36 -3.42 6.59
N PHE A 227 12.82 -2.39 7.29
CA PHE A 227 12.34 -1.03 7.12
C PHE A 227 12.63 -0.46 5.74
N SER A 228 13.85 -0.65 5.22
CA SER A 228 14.25 -0.21 3.88
C SER A 228 13.42 -0.88 2.79
N PHE A 229 13.19 -2.20 2.88
CA PHE A 229 12.33 -2.90 1.94
C PHE A 229 10.86 -2.46 2.07
N ALA A 230 10.39 -2.19 3.29
CA ALA A 230 9.04 -1.70 3.51
C ALA A 230 8.80 -0.33 2.87
N MET A 231 9.75 0.58 3.04
CA MET A 231 9.72 1.90 2.41
C MET A 231 9.78 1.80 0.88
N LEU A 232 10.70 0.98 0.35
CA LEU A 232 10.84 0.79 -1.10
C LEU A 232 9.56 0.22 -1.71
N ARG A 233 8.96 -0.80 -1.08
CA ARG A 233 7.71 -1.43 -1.56
C ARG A 233 6.54 -0.46 -1.52
N LEU A 234 6.40 0.31 -0.43
CA LEU A 234 5.36 1.32 -0.32
C LEU A 234 5.49 2.38 -1.44
N TRP A 235 6.71 2.86 -1.67
CA TRP A 235 7.01 3.83 -2.72
C TRP A 235 6.69 3.31 -4.12
N ILE A 236 7.10 2.08 -4.43
CA ILE A 236 6.80 1.42 -5.71
C ILE A 236 5.30 1.24 -5.89
N THR A 237 4.60 0.76 -4.86
CA THR A 237 3.15 0.54 -4.86
C THR A 237 2.43 1.83 -5.21
N LEU A 238 2.72 2.91 -4.49
CA LEU A 238 2.10 4.21 -4.75
C LEU A 238 2.44 4.71 -6.15
N THR A 239 3.70 4.63 -6.57
CA THR A 239 4.14 5.10 -7.89
C THR A 239 3.41 4.40 -9.04
N ILE A 240 3.32 3.07 -9.00
CA ILE A 240 2.68 2.31 -10.08
C ILE A 240 1.17 2.57 -10.09
N LEU A 241 0.53 2.60 -8.92
CA LEU A 241 -0.91 2.80 -8.84
C LEU A 241 -1.31 4.21 -9.24
N THR A 242 -0.56 5.25 -8.86
CA THR A 242 -0.86 6.63 -9.29
C THR A 242 -0.61 6.83 -10.78
N LEU A 243 0.43 6.22 -11.35
CA LEU A 243 0.66 6.22 -12.80
C LEU A 243 -0.47 5.51 -13.55
N GLY A 244 -0.88 4.33 -13.07
CA GLY A 244 -2.01 3.57 -13.63
C GLY A 244 -3.31 4.36 -13.54
N LEU A 245 -3.55 5.01 -12.41
CA LEU A 245 -4.72 5.87 -12.22
C LEU A 245 -4.68 7.04 -13.19
N ARG A 246 -3.59 7.80 -13.27
CA ARG A 246 -3.44 8.94 -14.19
C ARG A 246 -3.66 8.53 -15.66
N GLN A 247 -3.09 7.41 -16.09
CA GLN A 247 -3.30 6.88 -17.44
C GLN A 247 -4.76 6.48 -17.69
N SER A 248 -5.43 5.91 -16.69
CA SER A 248 -6.86 5.58 -16.78
C SER A 248 -7.74 6.82 -16.96
N TYR A 249 -7.36 7.97 -16.38
CA TYR A 249 -8.11 9.23 -16.52
C TYR A 249 -7.87 9.94 -17.84
N VAL A 250 -6.68 9.83 -18.42
CA VAL A 250 -6.35 10.48 -19.70
C VAL A 250 -7.04 9.80 -20.88
N ARG A 251 -7.34 8.49 -20.81
CA ARG A 251 -7.84 7.68 -21.94
C ARG A 251 -9.30 7.23 -21.81
N ALA A 252 -9.95 7.43 -20.68
CA ALA A 252 -11.36 7.09 -20.47
C ALA A 252 -12.31 8.27 -20.82
N ASP A 253 -11.77 9.32 -21.46
CA ASP A 253 -12.31 10.66 -21.64
C ASP A 253 -12.04 11.14 -23.07
#